data_AF-J0L2B5-F1
#
_entry.id   AF-J0L2B5-F1
#
_cell.length_a   1.000
_cell.length_b   1.000
_cell.length_c   1.000
_cell.angle_alpha   90.00
_cell.angle_beta   90.00
_cell.angle_gamma   90.00
#
_symmetry.space_group_name_H-M   'P 1'
#
loop_
_entity.id
_entity.type
_entity.pdbx_description
1 polymer ?
#
loop_
_entity_poly.entity_id
_entity_poly.type
_entity_poly.pdbx_seq_one_letter_code
_entity_poly.pdbx_strand_id
1 'polypeptide(L)'
;EEDEFFRQLRHFHELLDIKVAYQYRVGNYQGTEYRIDGYIESLKLAIEYEEGHHENQTKEDYEREREIAEKLGKSKLGGDVEFVRPTIKESHCSGIAKVMRKIKEKRG
;
A
#
# COMPACT_ATOMS: atom_id res chain seq x y z
N GLU A 1 4.89 12.75 -9.84
CA GLU A 1 3.96 12.73 -8.69
C GLU A 1 4.25 11.57 -7.74
N GLU A 2 4.02 10.30 -8.13
CA GLU A 2 4.20 9.13 -7.24
C GLU A 2 5.62 8.99 -6.65
N ASP A 3 6.66 9.05 -7.49
CA ASP A 3 8.05 8.93 -7.02
C ASP A 3 8.42 9.97 -5.96
N GLU A 4 7.96 11.21 -6.17
CA GLU A 4 8.20 12.32 -5.26
C GLU A 4 7.40 12.14 -3.96
N PHE A 5 6.15 11.68 -4.05
CA PHE A 5 5.36 11.27 -2.90
C PHE A 5 6.09 10.21 -2.06
N PHE A 6 6.56 9.13 -2.68
CA PHE A 6 7.25 8.06 -1.96
C PHE A 6 8.62 8.45 -1.43
N ARG A 7 9.33 9.38 -2.09
CA ARG A 7 10.57 9.96 -1.56
C ARG A 7 10.32 10.71 -0.26
N GLN A 8 9.29 11.56 -0.23
CA GLN A 8 8.90 12.29 0.99
C GLN A 8 8.40 11.34 2.08
N LEU A 9 7.56 10.35 1.72
CA LEU A 9 7.05 9.37 2.67
C LEU A 9 8.16 8.51 3.30
N ARG A 10 9.16 8.08 2.50
CA ARG A 10 10.36 7.37 2.99
C ARG A 10 11.08 8.17 4.07
N HIS A 11 11.28 9.46 3.84
CA HIS A 11 11.94 10.33 4.79
C HIS A 11 11.22 10.35 6.16
N PHE A 12 9.88 10.43 6.17
CA PHE A 12 9.11 10.36 7.41
C PHE A 12 9.21 9.01 8.11
N HIS A 13 9.19 7.90 7.35
CA HIS A 13 9.36 6.57 7.92
C HIS A 13 10.73 6.38 8.57
N GLU A 14 11.80 6.86 7.93
CA GLU A 14 13.16 6.83 8.49
C GLU A 14 13.25 7.67 9.78
N LEU A 15 12.72 8.89 9.77
CA LEU A 15 12.71 9.78 10.94
C LEU A 15 11.98 9.19 12.15
N LEU A 16 10.98 8.34 11.91
CA LEU A 16 10.10 7.78 12.94
C LEU A 16 10.37 6.30 13.23
N ASP A 17 11.47 5.75 12.71
CA ASP A 17 11.85 4.34 12.79
C ASP A 17 10.69 3.39 12.44
N ILE A 18 10.02 3.68 11.34
CA ILE A 18 8.94 2.87 10.78
C ILE A 18 9.52 1.97 9.70
N LYS A 19 9.58 0.66 9.96
CA LYS A 19 10.03 -0.31 8.97
C LYS A 19 8.94 -0.55 7.92
N VAL A 20 9.22 -0.13 6.69
CA VAL A 20 8.35 -0.34 5.53
C VAL A 20 9.10 -1.10 4.44
N ALA A 21 8.52 -2.19 3.97
CA ALA A 21 8.99 -2.90 2.79
C ALA A 21 8.38 -2.25 1.54
N TYR A 22 9.18 -1.48 0.81
CA TYR A 22 8.74 -0.87 -0.45
C TYR A 22 8.78 -1.87 -1.60
N GLN A 23 7.88 -1.72 -2.57
CA GLN A 23 7.75 -2.62 -3.73
C GLN A 23 7.64 -4.09 -3.28
N TYR A 24 6.84 -4.31 -2.24
CA TYR A 24 6.71 -5.60 -1.56
C TYR A 24 6.06 -6.61 -2.49
N ARG A 25 6.82 -7.64 -2.88
CA ARG A 25 6.34 -8.71 -3.75
C ARG A 25 5.34 -9.58 -2.99
N VAL A 26 4.10 -9.62 -3.51
CA VAL A 26 3.04 -10.44 -2.92
C VAL A 26 3.00 -11.83 -3.54
N GLY A 27 3.28 -11.93 -4.85
CA GLY A 27 3.27 -13.19 -5.57
C GLY A 27 3.16 -12.97 -7.07
N ASN A 28 2.98 -14.06 -7.80
CA ASN A 28 2.71 -14.01 -9.23
C ASN A 28 1.25 -14.43 -9.49
N TYR A 29 0.59 -13.71 -10.39
CA TYR A 29 -0.74 -14.04 -10.89
C TYR A 29 -0.71 -14.05 -12.41
N GLN A 30 -1.05 -15.20 -13.02
CA GLN A 30 -1.04 -15.40 -14.48
C GLN A 30 0.27 -14.97 -15.18
N GLY A 31 1.41 -15.13 -14.51
CA GLY A 31 2.72 -14.76 -15.04
C GLY A 31 3.14 -13.31 -14.75
N THR A 32 2.24 -12.48 -14.20
CA THR A 32 2.53 -11.12 -13.77
C THR A 32 2.88 -11.09 -12.29
N GLU A 33 4.01 -10.48 -11.94
CA GLU A 33 4.41 -10.26 -10.55
C GLU A 33 3.62 -9.09 -9.97
N TYR A 34 2.97 -9.32 -8.83
CA TYR A 34 2.26 -8.27 -8.11
C TYR A 34 3.11 -7.74 -6.96
N ARG A 35 3.10 -6.41 -6.83
CA ARG A 35 3.78 -5.68 -5.77
C ARG A 35 2.83 -4.69 -5.13
N ILE A 36 2.99 -4.51 -3.82
CA ILE A 36 2.40 -3.39 -3.08
C ILE A 36 3.49 -2.31 -2.97
N ASP A 37 3.13 -1.05 -3.15
CA ASP A 37 4.11 0.04 -3.15
C ASP A 37 4.84 0.18 -1.81
N GLY A 38 4.12 0.00 -0.69
CA GLY A 38 4.71 -0.10 0.65
C GLY A 38 3.92 -1.03 1.58
N TYR A 39 4.62 -1.85 2.36
CA TYR A 39 4.00 -2.74 3.34
C TYR A 39 4.65 -2.64 4.71
N ILE A 40 3.83 -2.48 5.75
CA ILE A 40 4.24 -2.42 7.16
C ILE A 40 3.77 -3.68 7.86
N GLU A 41 4.64 -4.70 7.88
CA GLU A 41 4.31 -6.04 8.40
C GLU A 41 3.80 -6.01 9.84
N SER A 42 4.48 -5.27 10.72
CA SER A 42 4.08 -5.14 12.13
C SER A 42 2.66 -4.59 12.36
N LEU A 43 2.12 -3.85 11.38
CA LEU A 43 0.78 -3.24 11.46
C LEU A 43 -0.23 -3.91 10.51
N LYS A 44 0.22 -4.88 9.70
CA LYS A 44 -0.55 -5.47 8.59
C LYS A 44 -1.20 -4.38 7.75
N LEU A 45 -0.42 -3.36 7.38
CA LEU A 45 -0.87 -2.18 6.66
C LEU A 45 -0.16 -2.09 5.31
N ALA A 46 -0.95 -2.11 4.24
CA ALA A 46 -0.51 -1.88 2.87
C ALA A 46 -0.75 -0.41 2.48
N ILE A 47 0.21 0.16 1.74
CA ILE A 47 0.18 1.51 1.18
C ILE A 47 0.22 1.34 -0.33
N GLU A 48 -0.80 1.83 -1.03
CA GLU A 48 -0.87 1.83 -2.50
C GLU A 48 -1.16 3.25 -2.98
N TYR A 49 -0.33 3.78 -3.88
CA TYR A 49 -0.56 5.11 -4.42
C TYR A 49 -1.47 5.04 -5.66
N GLU A 50 -2.60 5.73 -5.59
CA GLU A 50 -3.62 5.67 -6.62
C GLU A 50 -3.38 6.78 -7.65
N GLU A 51 -2.71 6.47 -8.76
CA GLU A 51 -2.40 7.42 -9.84
C GLU A 51 -3.63 7.85 -10.67
N GLY A 52 -4.82 7.34 -10.38
CA GLY A 52 -6.06 7.74 -11.06
C GLY A 52 -6.22 7.16 -12.47
N HIS A 53 -5.41 6.18 -12.88
CA HIS A 53 -5.55 5.44 -14.15
C HIS A 53 -6.73 4.42 -14.13
N HIS A 54 -7.83 4.73 -13.46
CA HIS A 54 -8.98 3.83 -13.28
C HIS A 54 -10.04 3.92 -14.38
N GLU A 55 -9.82 4.65 -15.46
CA GLU A 55 -10.75 4.61 -16.60
C GLU A 55 -10.77 3.22 -17.29
N ASN A 56 -9.77 2.36 -17.03
CA ASN A 56 -9.65 1.01 -17.57
C ASN A 56 -9.58 -0.10 -16.51
N GLN A 57 -9.95 0.17 -15.25
CA GLN A 57 -9.98 -0.88 -14.22
C GLN A 57 -11.04 -1.92 -14.59
N THR A 58 -10.60 -3.05 -15.13
CA THR A 58 -11.50 -4.14 -15.52
C THR A 58 -11.98 -4.88 -14.27
N LYS A 59 -13.09 -5.60 -14.37
CA LYS A 59 -13.59 -6.48 -13.30
C LYS A 59 -12.50 -7.47 -12.79
N GLU A 60 -11.55 -7.82 -13.66
CA GLU A 60 -10.41 -8.69 -13.36
C GLU A 60 -9.41 -8.02 -12.40
N ASP A 61 -9.22 -6.70 -12.47
CA ASP A 61 -8.37 -5.96 -11.53
C ASP A 61 -8.92 -6.02 -10.10
N TYR A 62 -10.24 -5.89 -9.96
CA TYR A 62 -10.92 -6.01 -8.66
C TYR A 62 -10.88 -7.45 -8.11
N GLU A 63 -11.13 -8.44 -8.96
CA GLU A 63 -11.03 -9.86 -8.57
C GLU A 63 -9.58 -10.25 -8.23
N ARG A 64 -8.59 -9.67 -8.92
CA ARG A 64 -7.16 -9.80 -8.65
C ARG A 64 -6.78 -9.18 -7.31
N GLU A 65 -7.15 -7.93 -7.05
CA GLU A 65 -6.92 -7.26 -5.76
C GLU A 65 -7.57 -8.04 -4.62
N ARG A 66 -8.78 -8.59 -4.83
CA ARG A 66 -9.45 -9.45 -3.87
C ARG A 66 -8.68 -10.75 -3.64
N GLU A 67 -8.23 -11.45 -4.69
CA GLU A 67 -7.42 -12.66 -4.53
C GLU A 67 -6.07 -12.39 -3.87
N ILE A 68 -5.47 -11.24 -4.13
CA ILE A 68 -4.22 -10.82 -3.49
C ILE A 68 -4.47 -10.47 -2.03
N ALA A 69 -5.52 -9.74 -1.71
CA ALA A 69 -5.94 -9.47 -0.33
C ALA A 69 -6.27 -10.78 0.40
N GLU A 70 -6.92 -11.74 -0.27
CA GLU A 70 -7.14 -13.08 0.26
C GLU A 70 -5.83 -13.86 0.45
N LYS A 71 -4.86 -13.76 -0.48
CA LYS A 71 -3.53 -14.37 -0.30
C LYS A 71 -2.72 -13.68 0.78
N LEU A 72 -2.83 -12.37 0.96
CA LEU A 72 -2.16 -11.65 2.03
C LEU A 72 -2.81 -11.95 3.39
N GLY A 73 -4.13 -12.07 3.43
CA GLY A 73 -4.88 -12.43 4.65
C GLY A 73 -4.76 -13.92 5.02
N LYS A 74 -4.71 -14.83 4.04
CA LYS A 74 -4.64 -16.29 4.26
C LYS A 74 -3.22 -16.87 4.19
N SER A 75 -2.28 -16.23 3.49
CA SER A 75 -0.92 -16.74 3.31
C SER A 75 0.12 -15.82 3.95
N LYS A 76 0.84 -16.38 4.92
CA LYS A 76 2.08 -15.89 5.55
C LYS A 76 2.07 -14.60 6.39
N LEU A 77 1.08 -13.72 6.28
CA LEU A 77 1.04 -12.46 7.07
C LEU A 77 0.00 -12.45 8.19
N GLY A 78 -0.96 -13.38 8.15
CA GLY A 78 -1.94 -13.68 9.20
C GLY A 78 -2.86 -12.52 9.56
N GLY A 79 -4.16 -12.61 9.28
CA GLY A 79 -5.18 -11.61 9.68
C GLY A 79 -5.44 -10.53 8.62
N ASP A 80 -6.51 -9.77 8.80
CA ASP A 80 -7.03 -8.82 7.81
C ASP A 80 -6.05 -7.66 7.57
N VAL A 81 -5.37 -7.70 6.41
CA VAL A 81 -4.53 -6.59 5.95
C VAL A 81 -5.42 -5.41 5.59
N GLU A 82 -5.08 -4.23 6.13
CA GLU A 82 -5.76 -2.99 5.76
C GLU A 82 -4.95 -2.22 4.73
N PHE A 83 -5.65 -1.50 3.85
CA PHE A 83 -5.05 -0.67 2.82
C PHE A 83 -5.26 0.81 3.14
N VAL A 84 -4.22 1.61 2.95
CA VAL A 84 -4.32 3.08 2.87
C VAL A 84 -3.91 3.51 1.47
N ARG A 85 -4.83 4.23 0.80
CA ARG A 85 -4.67 4.63 -0.60
C ARG A 85 -4.62 6.14 -0.75
N PRO A 86 -3.44 6.78 -0.59
CA PRO A 86 -3.25 8.15 -1.05
C PRO A 86 -3.46 8.23 -2.56
N THR A 87 -4.02 9.32 -3.07
CA THR A 87 -4.37 9.44 -4.50
C THR A 87 -3.71 10.65 -5.14
N ILE A 88 -3.50 10.63 -6.45
CA ILE A 88 -2.97 11.77 -7.21
C ILE A 88 -3.84 13.04 -7.11
N LYS A 89 -5.11 12.91 -6.73
CA LYS A 89 -6.02 14.04 -6.51
C LYS A 89 -5.75 14.75 -5.18
N GLU A 90 -4.98 14.14 -4.29
CA GLU A 90 -4.55 14.72 -3.02
C GLU A 90 -3.16 15.37 -3.18
N SER A 91 -2.87 16.43 -2.43
CA SER A 91 -1.48 16.91 -2.34
C SER A 91 -0.60 15.87 -1.63
N HIS A 92 0.71 15.85 -1.92
CA HIS A 92 1.63 14.93 -1.25
C HIS A 92 1.54 15.01 0.28
N CYS A 93 1.49 16.22 0.84
CA CYS A 93 1.33 16.42 2.28
C CYS A 93 0.04 15.79 2.82
N SER A 94 -1.08 15.91 2.10
CA SER A 94 -2.35 15.31 2.51
C SER A 94 -2.31 13.78 2.45
N GLY A 95 -1.76 13.22 1.36
CA GLY A 95 -1.57 11.78 1.21
C GLY A 95 -0.64 11.19 2.29
N ILE A 96 0.47 11.88 2.61
CA ILE A 96 1.38 11.46 3.67
C ILE A 96 0.67 11.53 5.02
N ALA A 97 -0.05 12.62 5.31
CA ALA A 97 -0.80 12.75 6.56
C ALA A 97 -1.85 11.63 6.74
N LYS A 98 -2.49 11.20 5.64
CA LYS A 98 -3.42 10.06 5.61
C LYS A 98 -2.73 8.74 5.98
N VAL A 99 -1.57 8.45 5.38
CA VAL A 99 -0.75 7.26 5.72
C VAL A 99 -0.32 7.31 7.19
N MET A 100 0.23 8.44 7.64
CA MET A 100 0.70 8.61 9.02
C MET A 100 -0.42 8.50 10.05
N ARG A 101 -1.61 9.02 9.74
CA ARG A 101 -2.79 8.86 10.60
C ARG A 101 -3.15 7.38 10.76
N LYS A 102 -3.14 6.63 9.66
CA LYS A 102 -3.46 5.20 9.68
C LYS A 102 -2.44 4.38 10.48
N ILE A 103 -1.15 4.72 10.34
CA ILE A 103 -0.08 4.12 11.14
C ILE A 103 -0.31 4.39 12.63
N LYS A 104 -0.69 5.63 12.99
CA LYS A 104 -0.99 6.00 14.38
C LYS A 104 -2.19 5.22 14.93
N GLU A 105 -3.29 5.13 14.19
CA GLU A 105 -4.48 4.36 14.56
C GLU A 105 -4.20 2.88 14.81
N LYS A 106 -3.24 2.29 14.08
CA LYS A 106 -2.84 0.88 14.23
C LYS A 106 -1.85 0.64 15.38
N ARG A 107 -1.15 1.68 15.84
CA ARG A 107 -0.14 1.61 16.92
C ARG A 107 -0.72 1.91 18.31
N GLY A 108 -1.83 2.65 18.38
CA GLY A 108 -2.56 2.97 19.61
C GLY A 108 -3.74 2.04 19.83
#